data_AF-A0A3D4PUB9-F1
#
_entry.id   AF-A0A3D4PUB9-F1
#
_cell.length_a   1.000
_cell.length_b   1.000
_cell.length_c   1.000
_cell.angle_alpha   90.00
_cell.angle_beta   90.00
_cell.angle_gamma   90.00
#
_symmetry.space_group_name_H-M   'P 1'
#
loop_
_entity.id
_entity.type
_entity.pdbx_description
1 polymer ?
#
loop_
_entity_poly.entity_id
_entity_poly.type
_entity_poly.pdbx_seq_one_letter_code
_entity_poly.pdbx_strand_id
1 'polypeptide(L)'
;MTELEMDRRSLRKRLLLVGVGAVALTAIGIGYSIYAGARPSESAYAAGEAVPETDPGLYVRDADGYVAVQKGGGDVAWEEGERTPPREGTGMECLRFYAAGDSAVCARAQDALTPMTTMEILDSDLTVTESFEFNGVPSRARVSASGQMVAWTLFVMGDSYATTSFSTRTGIYDLTSNYLVDSIESLQLYIDGERIVRQDVNYWGVTFADDDNTFYATVSTGGKTYLVEGDYANWTATALRENVECPSLSPDGTRLVFKKRVDSGVEDPWRLYALDLASMEETPLAEGRNVDDQASWLDDDTVAYAIGGDVWSVSADGTGTPKVIAPDASSPVIVGE
;
A
#
# COMPACT_ATOMS: atom_id res chain seq x y z
N MET A 1 -27.33 12.21 60.17
CA MET A 1 -26.44 12.13 58.99
C MET A 1 -26.94 10.96 58.17
N THR A 2 -27.74 11.25 57.15
CA THR A 2 -28.65 10.32 56.48
C THR A 2 -27.92 9.49 55.41
N GLU A 3 -28.37 8.26 55.15
CA GLU A 3 -27.78 7.32 54.15
C GLU A 3 -27.47 7.97 52.78
N LEU A 4 -28.29 8.94 52.36
CA LEU A 4 -28.12 9.73 51.13
C LEU A 4 -26.82 10.56 51.10
N GLU A 5 -26.30 11.02 52.25
CA GLU A 5 -25.04 11.77 52.30
C GLU A 5 -23.81 10.86 52.20
N MET A 6 -23.88 9.61 52.69
CA MET A 6 -22.80 8.63 52.56
C MET A 6 -22.65 8.16 51.11
N ASP A 7 -23.75 7.90 50.42
CA ASP A 7 -23.75 7.40 49.04
C ASP A 7 -23.20 8.45 48.05
N ARG A 8 -23.59 9.72 48.24
CA ARG A 8 -23.07 10.86 47.46
C ARG A 8 -21.57 11.10 47.66
N ARG A 9 -21.05 10.79 48.86
CA ARG A 9 -19.61 10.91 49.20
C ARG A 9 -18.80 9.75 48.62
N SER A 10 -19.38 8.56 48.55
CA SER A 10 -18.82 7.38 47.86
C SER A 10 -18.72 7.60 46.34
N LEU A 11 -19.79 8.13 45.73
CA LEU A 11 -19.83 8.42 44.30
C LEU A 11 -18.79 9.49 43.89
N ARG A 12 -18.65 10.55 44.69
CA ARG A 12 -17.63 11.60 44.45
C ARG A 12 -16.20 11.07 44.54
N LYS A 13 -15.90 10.17 45.48
CA LYS A 13 -14.58 9.52 45.58
C LYS A 13 -14.30 8.61 44.40
N ARG A 14 -15.30 7.86 43.92
CA ARG A 14 -15.18 7.02 42.72
C ARG A 14 -14.94 7.86 41.46
N LEU A 15 -15.69 8.95 41.29
CA LEU A 15 -15.49 9.90 40.17
C LEU A 15 -14.11 10.58 40.21
N LEU A 16 -13.62 10.93 41.40
CA LEU A 16 -12.27 11.48 41.57
C LEU A 16 -11.19 10.45 41.22
N LEU A 17 -11.34 9.20 41.65
CA LEU A 17 -10.40 8.12 41.33
C LEU A 17 -10.37 7.82 39.82
N VAL A 18 -11.54 7.78 39.17
CA VAL A 18 -11.63 7.61 37.71
C VAL A 18 -11.02 8.80 36.99
N GLY A 19 -11.28 10.03 37.43
CA GLY A 19 -10.70 11.24 36.84
C GLY A 19 -9.18 11.28 36.97
N VAL A 20 -8.64 10.95 38.15
CA VAL A 20 -7.18 10.87 38.37
C VAL A 20 -6.55 9.75 37.55
N GLY A 21 -7.21 8.59 37.46
CA GLY A 21 -6.76 7.47 36.63
C GLY A 21 -6.72 7.83 35.14
N ALA A 22 -7.76 8.49 34.64
CA ALA A 22 -7.81 8.95 33.25
C ALA A 22 -6.71 9.96 32.94
N VAL A 23 -6.50 10.96 33.81
CA VAL A 23 -5.43 11.95 33.64
C VAL A 23 -4.04 11.29 33.69
N ALA A 24 -3.84 10.33 34.59
CA ALA A 24 -2.57 9.60 34.67
C ALA A 24 -2.30 8.77 33.41
N LEU A 25 -3.31 8.04 32.90
CA LEU A 25 -3.18 7.27 31.67
C LEU A 25 -2.95 8.16 30.45
N THR A 26 -3.64 9.29 30.35
CA THR A 26 -3.40 10.28 29.28
C THR A 26 -1.99 10.86 29.37
N ALA A 27 -1.51 11.21 30.58
CA ALA A 27 -0.15 11.71 30.76
C ALA A 27 0.92 10.66 30.45
N ILE A 28 0.68 9.39 30.79
CA ILE A 28 1.56 8.27 30.42
C ILE A 28 1.53 8.05 28.91
N GLY A 29 0.37 8.09 28.28
CA GLY A 29 0.22 7.94 26.82
C GLY A 29 0.95 9.05 26.07
N ILE A 30 0.72 10.31 26.44
CA ILE A 30 1.41 11.48 25.87
C ILE A 30 2.92 11.38 26.13
N GLY A 31 3.32 11.05 27.35
CA GLY A 31 4.73 10.90 27.72
C GLY A 31 5.43 9.79 26.94
N TYR A 32 4.75 8.66 26.73
CA TYR A 32 5.26 7.55 25.93
C TYR A 32 5.34 7.89 24.44
N SER A 33 4.33 8.55 23.87
CA SER A 33 4.36 9.01 22.48
C SER A 33 5.48 10.02 22.22
N ILE A 34 5.67 10.99 23.12
CA ILE A 34 6.80 11.93 23.05
C ILE A 34 8.13 11.19 23.20
N TYR A 35 8.23 10.24 24.14
CA TYR A 35 9.45 9.45 24.35
C TYR A 35 9.79 8.55 23.16
N ALA A 36 8.80 7.96 22.52
CA ALA A 36 8.96 7.11 21.35
C ALA A 36 9.33 7.93 20.10
N GLY A 37 8.67 9.07 19.87
CA GLY A 37 8.96 9.95 18.73
C GLY A 37 10.24 10.79 18.88
N ALA A 38 10.73 11.00 20.11
CA ALA A 38 11.97 11.74 20.35
C ALA A 38 13.24 10.87 20.31
N ARG A 39 13.14 9.56 20.04
CA ARG A 39 14.32 8.74 19.74
C ARG A 39 14.78 9.07 18.31
N PRO A 40 15.98 9.62 18.11
CA PRO A 40 16.59 9.62 16.79
C PRO A 40 16.62 8.16 16.34
N SER A 41 16.10 7.86 15.15
CA SER A 41 16.26 6.53 14.57
C SER A 41 17.74 6.31 14.33
N GLU A 42 18.42 5.57 15.20
CA GLU A 42 19.76 5.01 14.97
C GLU A 42 19.70 3.86 13.95
N SER A 43 18.74 3.88 13.02
CA SER A 43 18.62 2.84 12.01
C SER A 43 19.84 2.91 11.09
N ALA A 44 20.46 1.76 10.84
CA ALA A 44 21.58 1.66 9.92
C ALA A 44 21.21 2.11 8.49
N TYR A 45 19.92 2.11 8.15
CA TYR A 45 19.41 2.47 6.83
C TYR A 45 19.06 3.96 6.68
N ALA A 46 19.15 4.74 7.77
CA ALA A 46 18.94 6.18 7.74
C ALA A 46 20.10 6.91 7.03
N ALA A 47 21.30 6.33 7.05
CA ALA A 47 22.39 6.74 6.17
C ALA A 47 22.16 6.11 4.79
N GLY A 48 21.73 6.93 3.84
CA GLY A 48 21.36 6.51 2.49
C GLY A 48 22.50 6.64 1.50
N GLU A 49 23.00 5.53 0.97
CA GLU A 49 23.96 5.53 -0.15
C GLU A 49 23.40 4.81 -1.39
N ALA A 50 22.42 3.91 -1.23
CA ALA A 50 21.86 3.14 -2.33
C ALA A 50 20.74 3.88 -3.05
N VAL A 51 20.75 3.83 -4.38
CA VAL A 51 19.74 4.45 -5.25
C VAL A 51 19.34 3.54 -6.42
N PRO A 52 18.08 3.58 -6.89
CA PRO A 52 17.60 2.77 -8.02
C PRO A 52 18.49 2.81 -9.27
N GLU A 53 19.13 3.95 -9.54
CA GLU A 53 20.00 4.15 -10.70
C GLU A 53 21.23 3.22 -10.71
N THR A 54 21.85 3.00 -9.55
CA THR A 54 23.14 2.29 -9.45
C THR A 54 23.07 0.98 -8.68
N ASP A 55 22.02 0.74 -7.91
CA ASP A 55 21.90 -0.37 -6.98
C ASP A 55 20.66 -1.23 -7.29
N PRO A 56 20.69 -2.02 -8.38
CA PRO A 56 19.59 -2.91 -8.70
C PRO A 56 19.37 -3.96 -7.60
N GLY A 57 18.12 -4.36 -7.41
CA GLY A 57 17.76 -5.35 -6.41
C GLY A 57 16.35 -5.19 -5.89
N LEU A 58 16.08 -5.91 -4.79
CA LEU A 58 14.79 -5.88 -4.11
C LEU A 58 14.77 -4.73 -3.10
N TYR A 59 14.05 -3.68 -3.43
CA TYR A 59 13.73 -2.58 -2.53
C TYR A 59 12.59 -2.99 -1.60
N VAL A 60 12.77 -2.74 -0.30
CA VAL A 60 11.77 -3.00 0.73
C VAL A 60 11.73 -1.86 1.73
N ARG A 61 10.57 -1.67 2.37
CA ARG A 61 10.46 -0.90 3.60
C ARG A 61 10.78 -1.81 4.78
N ASP A 62 11.90 -1.58 5.43
CA ASP A 62 12.36 -2.29 6.61
C ASP A 62 11.47 -2.02 7.84
N ALA A 63 11.56 -2.87 8.86
CA ALA A 63 10.84 -2.72 10.13
C ALA A 63 11.14 -1.39 10.84
N ASP A 64 12.34 -0.84 10.65
CA ASP A 64 12.72 0.50 11.15
C ASP A 64 12.05 1.66 10.39
N GLY A 65 11.34 1.38 9.29
CA GLY A 65 10.57 2.35 8.52
C GLY A 65 11.31 3.03 7.37
N TYR A 66 12.57 2.66 7.16
CA TYR A 66 13.39 3.12 6.04
C TYR A 66 13.29 2.18 4.85
N VAL A 67 13.43 2.73 3.65
CA VAL A 67 13.62 1.96 2.43
C VAL A 67 15.09 1.51 2.39
N ALA A 68 15.28 0.24 2.06
CA ALA A 68 16.59 -0.35 1.88
C ALA A 68 16.56 -1.31 0.69
N VAL A 69 17.69 -1.46 0.02
CA VAL A 69 17.86 -2.41 -1.08
C VAL A 69 18.54 -3.68 -0.57
N GLN A 70 18.00 -4.81 -0.98
CA GLN A 70 18.60 -6.13 -0.81
C GLN A 70 19.13 -6.60 -2.16
N LYS A 71 20.44 -6.81 -2.27
CA LYS A 71 21.06 -7.30 -3.51
C LYS A 71 20.62 -8.74 -3.78
N GLY A 72 20.12 -9.00 -4.99
CA GLY A 72 19.58 -10.30 -5.43
C GLY A 72 18.05 -10.35 -5.43
N GLY A 73 17.47 -10.66 -6.60
CA GLY A 73 16.03 -10.66 -6.90
C GLY A 73 15.26 -11.85 -6.34
N GLY A 74 15.22 -11.99 -5.00
CA GLY A 74 14.30 -12.93 -4.32
C GLY A 74 14.83 -14.35 -4.05
N ASP A 75 15.95 -14.76 -4.65
CA ASP A 75 16.70 -15.96 -4.25
C ASP A 75 17.84 -15.58 -3.32
N VAL A 76 17.54 -15.55 -2.02
CA VAL A 76 18.52 -15.13 -1.02
C VAL A 76 19.06 -16.34 -0.27
N ALA A 77 20.38 -16.51 -0.34
CA ALA A 77 21.09 -17.43 0.53
C ALA A 77 21.22 -16.81 1.92
N TRP A 78 20.71 -17.49 2.94
CA TRP A 78 20.88 -17.12 4.35
C TRP A 78 22.19 -17.72 4.86
N GLU A 79 23.07 -16.90 5.44
CA GLU A 79 24.18 -17.46 6.22
C GLU A 79 23.65 -18.12 7.51
N GLU A 80 24.30 -19.18 7.97
CA GLU A 80 23.89 -19.92 9.16
C GLU A 80 23.98 -19.03 10.41
N GLY A 81 22.82 -18.58 10.92
CA GLY A 81 22.71 -17.70 12.09
C GLY A 81 22.23 -16.28 11.79
N GLU A 82 22.17 -15.87 10.52
CA GLU A 82 21.63 -14.58 10.11
C GLU A 82 20.12 -14.65 9.86
N ARG A 83 19.36 -13.70 10.44
CA ARG A 83 17.90 -13.63 10.25
C ARG A 83 17.50 -12.81 9.04
N THR A 84 18.33 -11.86 8.58
CA THR A 84 18.06 -10.89 7.52
C THR A 84 19.25 -10.85 6.57
N PRO A 85 19.07 -10.82 5.25
CA PRO A 85 20.17 -10.62 4.32
C PRO A 85 20.73 -9.20 4.49
N PRO A 86 22.00 -8.95 4.14
CA PRO A 86 22.55 -7.59 4.17
C PRO A 86 21.74 -6.68 3.25
N ARG A 87 21.34 -5.53 3.80
CA ARG A 87 20.62 -4.47 3.09
C ARG A 87 21.43 -3.18 3.15
N GLU A 88 21.33 -2.38 2.09
CA GLU A 88 21.93 -1.06 2.02
C GLU A 88 20.82 -0.02 2.09
N GLY A 89 20.96 0.97 2.98
CA GLY A 89 19.95 1.99 3.20
C GLY A 89 19.90 3.00 2.05
N THR A 90 18.71 3.52 1.79
CA THR A 90 18.51 4.66 0.87
C THR A 90 18.35 5.99 1.61
N GLY A 91 18.19 5.96 2.94
CA GLY A 91 17.87 7.15 3.74
C GLY A 91 16.42 7.62 3.62
N MET A 92 15.60 6.98 2.76
CA MET A 92 14.21 7.36 2.55
C MET A 92 13.29 6.72 3.59
N GLU A 93 12.53 7.53 4.30
CA GLU A 93 11.52 7.05 5.27
C GLU A 93 10.13 7.10 4.63
N CYS A 94 9.78 6.03 3.91
CA CYS A 94 8.51 5.92 3.18
C CYS A 94 7.59 4.92 3.89
N LEU A 95 6.29 5.24 3.97
CA LEU A 95 5.29 4.24 4.35
C LEU A 95 4.94 3.34 3.15
N ARG A 96 4.92 3.91 1.95
CA ARG A 96 4.86 3.19 0.67
C ARG A 96 5.91 3.73 -0.28
N PHE A 97 6.61 2.84 -0.95
CA PHE A 97 7.66 3.16 -1.91
C PHE A 97 7.46 2.34 -3.19
N TYR A 98 7.74 2.93 -4.33
CA TYR A 98 7.84 2.21 -5.61
C TYR A 98 8.83 2.92 -6.53
N ALA A 99 9.59 2.17 -7.30
CA ALA A 99 10.54 2.68 -8.29
C ALA A 99 10.46 1.84 -9.56
N ALA A 100 10.48 2.49 -10.71
CA ALA A 100 10.55 1.87 -12.04
C ALA A 100 11.00 2.92 -13.07
N GLY A 101 11.68 2.47 -14.13
CA GLY A 101 12.34 3.38 -15.06
C GLY A 101 13.28 4.33 -14.31
N ASP A 102 13.22 5.61 -14.67
CA ASP A 102 14.05 6.66 -14.07
C ASP A 102 13.31 7.44 -12.96
N SER A 103 12.31 6.83 -12.31
CA SER A 103 11.46 7.52 -11.34
C SER A 103 11.04 6.65 -10.17
N ALA A 104 10.78 7.31 -9.05
CA ALA A 104 10.27 6.69 -7.84
C ALA A 104 9.20 7.55 -7.18
N VAL A 105 8.47 6.93 -6.25
CA VAL A 105 7.48 7.60 -5.42
C VAL A 105 7.67 7.17 -3.96
N CYS A 106 7.71 8.16 -3.07
CA CYS A 106 7.76 7.97 -1.63
C CYS A 106 6.52 8.60 -1.00
N ALA A 107 5.65 7.78 -0.43
CA ALA A 107 4.51 8.25 0.34
C ALA A 107 4.88 8.29 1.84
N ARG A 108 5.00 9.49 2.39
CA ARG A 108 5.37 9.72 3.79
C ARG A 108 4.15 10.14 4.59
N ALA A 109 3.81 9.38 5.63
CA ALA A 109 2.81 9.82 6.59
C ALA A 109 3.40 10.96 7.44
N GLN A 110 2.62 12.02 7.66
CA GLN A 110 3.03 13.12 8.53
C GLN A 110 2.52 12.92 9.95
N ASP A 111 3.33 13.32 10.93
CA ASP A 111 2.91 13.46 12.33
C ASP A 111 2.04 14.71 12.51
N ALA A 112 0.78 14.62 12.08
CA ALA A 112 -0.20 15.69 12.15
C ALA A 112 -1.41 15.30 13.03
N LEU A 113 -2.15 16.31 13.52
CA LEU A 113 -3.38 16.10 14.32
C LEU A 113 -4.45 15.31 13.55
N THR A 114 -4.44 15.42 12.23
CA THR A 114 -5.23 14.63 11.28
C THR A 114 -4.30 13.84 10.38
N PRO A 115 -4.66 12.62 9.94
CA PRO A 115 -3.81 11.86 9.02
C PRO A 115 -3.54 12.64 7.74
N MET A 116 -2.27 12.93 7.48
CA MET A 116 -1.77 13.64 6.31
C MET A 116 -0.67 12.81 5.66
N THR A 117 -0.55 12.91 4.35
CA THR A 117 0.48 12.25 3.55
C THR A 117 1.18 13.27 2.66
N THR A 118 2.50 13.28 2.69
CA THR A 118 3.32 13.88 1.64
C THR A 118 3.60 12.81 0.58
N MET A 119 3.24 13.09 -0.67
CA MET A 119 3.61 12.28 -1.82
C MET A 119 4.79 12.95 -2.52
N GLU A 120 5.96 12.34 -2.42
CA GLU A 120 7.19 12.81 -3.08
C GLU A 120 7.38 12.01 -4.37
N ILE A 121 7.53 12.71 -5.49
CA ILE A 121 7.97 12.15 -6.76
C ILE A 121 9.47 12.36 -6.84
N LEU A 122 10.21 11.32 -7.19
CA LEU A 122 11.67 11.33 -7.18
C LEU A 122 12.22 10.82 -8.51
N ASP A 123 13.43 11.24 -8.85
CA ASP A 123 14.23 10.60 -9.91
C ASP A 123 14.90 9.29 -9.42
N SER A 124 15.65 8.65 -10.32
CA SER A 124 16.39 7.40 -10.05
C SER A 124 17.52 7.54 -9.03
N ASP A 125 17.96 8.76 -8.75
CA ASP A 125 18.93 9.12 -7.69
C ASP A 125 18.23 9.42 -6.35
N LEU A 126 16.90 9.23 -6.26
CA LEU A 126 16.06 9.56 -5.10
C LEU A 126 16.09 11.05 -4.73
N THR A 127 16.32 11.93 -5.70
CA THR A 127 16.14 13.37 -5.54
C THR A 127 14.68 13.72 -5.75
N VAL A 128 14.08 14.46 -4.81
CA VAL A 128 12.69 14.91 -4.93
C VAL A 128 12.56 15.91 -6.07
N THR A 129 11.75 15.58 -7.07
CA THR A 129 11.44 16.42 -8.23
C THR A 129 10.13 17.18 -8.06
N GLU A 130 9.12 16.55 -7.45
CA GLU A 130 7.82 17.15 -7.14
C GLU A 130 7.29 16.65 -5.79
N SER A 131 6.40 17.44 -5.17
CA SER A 131 5.81 17.08 -3.87
C SER A 131 4.38 17.58 -3.76
N PHE A 132 3.50 16.72 -3.25
CA PHE A 132 2.08 17.00 -3.05
C PHE A 132 1.65 16.61 -1.63
N GLU A 133 0.69 17.35 -1.06
CA GLU A 133 0.12 17.04 0.25
C GLU A 133 -1.34 16.63 0.13
N PHE A 134 -1.69 15.52 0.79
CA PHE A 134 -3.04 14.98 0.77
C PHE A 134 -3.50 14.60 2.18
N ASN A 135 -4.82 14.68 2.41
CA ASN A 135 -5.43 14.08 3.58
C ASN A 135 -5.46 12.55 3.42
N GLY A 136 -5.23 11.82 4.50
CA GLY A 136 -5.34 10.37 4.56
C GLY A 136 -4.03 9.67 4.89
N VAL A 137 -4.10 8.34 4.97
CA VAL A 137 -2.96 7.44 5.22
C VAL A 137 -2.61 6.72 3.91
N PRO A 138 -1.34 6.68 3.48
CA PRO A 138 -1.01 6.04 2.22
C PRO A 138 -1.10 4.53 2.35
N SER A 139 -1.72 3.92 1.35
CA SER A 139 -1.96 2.49 1.29
C SER A 139 -1.27 1.84 0.10
N ARG A 140 -1.09 2.55 -1.03
CA ARG A 140 -0.49 2.04 -2.26
C ARG A 140 0.32 3.12 -2.94
N ALA A 141 1.36 2.70 -3.66
CA ALA A 141 2.15 3.53 -4.55
C ALA A 141 2.62 2.65 -5.72
N ARG A 142 2.62 3.20 -6.94
CA ARG A 142 2.96 2.49 -8.17
C ARG A 142 3.59 3.46 -9.16
N VAL A 143 4.58 2.99 -9.91
CA VAL A 143 5.16 3.69 -11.05
C VAL A 143 4.98 2.79 -12.28
N SER A 144 4.68 3.35 -13.45
CA SER A 144 4.68 2.60 -14.71
C SER A 144 6.08 2.12 -15.07
N ALA A 145 6.18 1.09 -15.92
CA ALA A 145 7.47 0.51 -16.29
C ALA A 145 8.43 1.54 -16.90
N SER A 146 7.91 2.55 -17.60
CA SER A 146 8.69 3.63 -18.20
C SER A 146 9.14 4.71 -17.21
N GLY A 147 8.57 4.75 -16.00
CA GLY A 147 8.79 5.83 -15.04
C GLY A 147 7.85 7.03 -15.19
N GLN A 148 7.04 7.11 -16.25
CA GLN A 148 6.31 8.35 -16.60
C GLN A 148 4.99 8.54 -15.85
N MET A 149 4.36 7.46 -15.40
CA MET A 149 3.07 7.52 -14.70
C MET A 149 3.24 7.06 -13.26
N VAL A 150 2.81 7.89 -12.32
CA VAL A 150 2.83 7.58 -10.89
C VAL A 150 1.41 7.54 -10.37
N ALA A 151 1.06 6.49 -9.62
CA ALA A 151 -0.23 6.40 -8.94
C ALA A 151 -0.05 6.12 -7.45
N TRP A 152 -1.02 6.56 -6.66
CA TRP A 152 -1.10 6.24 -5.24
C TRP A 152 -2.55 6.06 -4.81
N THR A 153 -2.75 5.37 -3.69
CA THR A 153 -4.04 5.31 -3.01
C THR A 153 -3.87 5.65 -1.54
N LEU A 154 -4.73 6.54 -1.03
CA LEU A 154 -4.82 6.91 0.39
C LEU A 154 -6.14 6.42 0.97
N PHE A 155 -6.13 5.96 2.23
CA PHE A 155 -7.35 5.85 3.02
C PHE A 155 -7.75 7.23 3.55
N VAL A 156 -8.96 7.66 3.22
CA VAL A 156 -9.50 8.94 3.69
C VAL A 156 -10.61 8.70 4.71
N MET A 157 -10.56 9.45 5.81
CA MET A 157 -11.54 9.43 6.87
C MET A 157 -12.41 10.69 6.76
N GLY A 158 -13.70 10.56 6.45
CA GLY A 158 -14.66 11.67 6.62
C GLY A 158 -15.64 12.00 5.48
N ASP A 159 -15.60 11.34 4.32
CA ASP A 159 -16.45 11.73 3.17
C ASP A 159 -17.92 11.26 3.25
N SER A 160 -18.31 10.55 4.31
CA SER A 160 -19.72 10.39 4.66
C SER A 160 -19.89 10.08 6.14
N TYR A 161 -20.42 11.04 6.90
CA TYR A 161 -20.81 10.90 8.31
C TYR A 161 -21.88 9.81 8.58
N ALA A 162 -22.30 9.06 7.57
CA ALA A 162 -23.44 8.15 7.64
C ALA A 162 -23.12 6.65 7.48
N THR A 163 -21.88 6.25 7.16
CA THR A 163 -21.54 4.81 7.12
C THR A 163 -20.14 4.52 7.64
N THR A 164 -19.98 3.35 8.25
CA THR A 164 -18.70 2.75 8.67
C THR A 164 -17.86 2.24 7.48
N SER A 165 -18.02 2.82 6.28
CA SER A 165 -17.28 2.40 5.10
C SER A 165 -16.01 3.24 4.96
N PHE A 166 -14.89 2.57 4.72
CA PHE A 166 -13.65 3.25 4.32
C PHE A 166 -13.87 3.86 2.94
N SER A 167 -13.37 5.08 2.73
CA SER A 167 -13.24 5.67 1.40
C SER A 167 -11.76 5.76 1.06
N THR A 168 -11.44 5.71 -0.21
CA THR A 168 -10.08 5.87 -0.70
C THR A 168 -9.98 7.05 -1.65
N ARG A 169 -8.81 7.66 -1.73
CA ARG A 169 -8.48 8.66 -2.75
C ARG A 169 -7.34 8.11 -3.58
N THR A 170 -7.55 7.95 -4.88
CA THR A 170 -6.54 7.43 -5.79
C THR A 170 -6.18 8.49 -6.82
N GLY A 171 -4.93 8.94 -6.79
CA GLY A 171 -4.40 9.95 -7.71
C GLY A 171 -3.47 9.34 -8.75
N ILE A 172 -3.30 10.05 -9.86
CA ILE A 172 -2.33 9.77 -10.92
C ILE A 172 -1.56 11.06 -11.22
N TYR A 173 -0.25 10.96 -11.35
CA TYR A 173 0.62 12.03 -11.81
C TYR A 173 1.35 11.59 -13.08
N ASP A 174 1.21 12.38 -14.14
CA ASP A 174 1.87 12.20 -15.42
C ASP A 174 3.08 13.14 -15.48
N LEU A 175 4.27 12.57 -15.44
CA LEU A 175 5.55 13.31 -15.45
C LEU A 175 5.80 13.97 -16.80
N THR A 176 5.29 13.39 -17.90
CA THR A 176 5.51 13.88 -19.26
C THR A 176 4.73 15.17 -19.52
N SER A 177 3.48 15.24 -19.05
CA SER A 177 2.67 16.45 -19.15
C SER A 177 2.75 17.37 -17.93
N ASN A 178 3.42 16.94 -16.86
CA ASN A 178 3.41 17.57 -15.54
C ASN A 178 1.97 17.85 -15.08
N TYR A 179 1.13 16.81 -15.13
CA TYR A 179 -0.28 16.91 -14.82
C TYR A 179 -0.68 15.99 -13.67
N LEU A 180 -1.23 16.61 -12.63
CA LEU A 180 -1.78 15.91 -11.48
C LEU A 180 -3.29 15.70 -11.65
N VAL A 181 -3.69 14.42 -11.72
CA VAL A 181 -5.04 14.00 -11.40
C VAL A 181 -5.11 13.65 -9.92
N ASP A 182 -5.68 14.56 -9.15
CA ASP A 182 -5.84 14.42 -7.70
C ASP A 182 -6.77 13.24 -7.31
N SER A 183 -7.79 12.94 -8.12
CA SER A 183 -8.62 11.74 -7.94
C SER A 183 -9.17 11.18 -9.25
N ILE A 184 -9.00 9.88 -9.45
CA ILE A 184 -9.55 9.14 -10.59
C ILE A 184 -11.06 8.82 -10.46
N GLU A 185 -11.72 9.20 -9.36
CA GLU A 185 -13.17 8.97 -9.18
C GLU A 185 -14.05 9.67 -10.22
N SER A 186 -13.48 10.64 -10.94
CA SER A 186 -14.13 11.33 -12.05
C SER A 186 -14.12 10.56 -13.38
N LEU A 187 -13.46 9.39 -13.44
CA LEU A 187 -13.47 8.52 -14.61
C LEU A 187 -14.90 8.18 -15.04
N GLN A 188 -15.10 8.12 -16.35
CA GLN A 188 -16.36 7.66 -16.91
C GLN A 188 -16.39 6.13 -16.83
N LEU A 189 -17.03 5.60 -15.78
CA LEU A 189 -17.16 4.18 -15.53
C LEU A 189 -18.23 3.53 -16.42
N TYR A 190 -17.88 2.42 -17.04
CA TYR A 190 -18.77 1.56 -17.80
C TYR A 190 -18.77 0.15 -17.21
N ILE A 191 -19.95 -0.38 -16.90
CA ILE A 191 -20.16 -1.77 -16.47
C ILE A 191 -21.19 -2.37 -17.42
N ASP A 192 -20.87 -3.52 -18.03
CA ASP A 192 -21.72 -4.17 -19.04
C ASP A 192 -22.12 -3.23 -20.21
N GLY A 193 -21.24 -2.28 -20.55
CA GLY A 193 -21.47 -1.26 -21.58
C GLY A 193 -22.34 -0.09 -21.15
N GLU A 194 -22.87 -0.08 -19.92
CA GLU A 194 -23.68 1.01 -19.39
C GLU A 194 -22.84 1.99 -18.56
N ARG A 195 -23.04 3.29 -18.77
CA ARG A 195 -22.36 4.34 -18.00
C ARG A 195 -22.90 4.41 -16.58
N ILE A 196 -22.04 4.16 -15.61
CA ILE A 196 -22.39 4.20 -14.19
C ILE A 196 -22.15 5.59 -13.62
N VAL A 197 -23.17 6.14 -12.98
CA VAL A 197 -23.09 7.40 -12.24
C VAL A 197 -23.73 7.18 -10.88
N ARG A 198 -22.89 6.88 -9.88
CA ARG A 198 -23.34 6.63 -8.50
C ARG A 198 -22.37 7.26 -7.52
N GLN A 199 -22.89 7.64 -6.35
CA GLN A 199 -22.10 8.26 -5.28
C GLN A 199 -21.22 7.25 -4.54
N ASP A 200 -21.49 5.95 -4.67
CA ASP A 200 -20.76 4.87 -4.01
C ASP A 200 -19.61 4.32 -4.87
N VAL A 201 -19.26 4.99 -5.98
CA VAL A 201 -18.11 4.61 -6.82
C VAL A 201 -16.83 5.04 -6.10
N ASN A 202 -15.95 4.09 -5.83
CA ASN A 202 -14.64 4.36 -5.22
C ASN A 202 -13.56 3.48 -5.86
N TYR A 203 -12.36 4.03 -6.09
CA TYR A 203 -11.28 3.36 -6.82
C TYR A 203 -10.01 3.24 -5.98
N TRP A 204 -9.31 2.11 -6.10
CA TRP A 204 -8.01 1.89 -5.48
C TRP A 204 -7.15 0.88 -6.22
N GLY A 205 -5.85 0.88 -5.90
CA GLY A 205 -4.91 -0.12 -6.37
C GLY A 205 -4.75 -0.07 -7.90
N VAL A 206 -3.88 0.83 -8.36
CA VAL A 206 -3.59 1.03 -9.78
C VAL A 206 -2.33 0.25 -10.16
N THR A 207 -2.32 -0.26 -11.39
CA THR A 207 -1.13 -0.71 -12.12
C THR A 207 -1.23 -0.27 -13.57
N PHE A 208 -0.10 0.00 -14.21
CA PHE A 208 -0.04 0.51 -15.58
C PHE A 208 0.38 -0.58 -16.55
N ALA A 209 -0.12 -0.49 -17.79
CA ALA A 209 0.45 -1.17 -18.94
C ALA A 209 1.71 -0.42 -19.44
N ASP A 210 2.35 -0.98 -20.46
CA ASP A 210 3.59 -0.44 -21.05
C ASP A 210 3.39 0.80 -21.94
N ASP A 211 2.15 1.10 -22.33
CA ASP A 211 1.78 2.22 -23.19
C ASP A 211 1.59 3.56 -22.45
N ASP A 212 1.75 3.58 -21.12
CA ASP A 212 1.51 4.72 -20.22
C ASP A 212 0.10 5.34 -20.31
N ASN A 213 -0.85 4.66 -20.96
CA ASN A 213 -2.23 5.12 -21.13
C ASN A 213 -3.23 4.17 -20.49
N THR A 214 -3.02 2.88 -20.72
CA THR A 214 -3.82 1.81 -20.19
C THR A 214 -3.40 1.53 -18.75
N PHE A 215 -4.37 1.50 -17.85
CA PHE A 215 -4.13 1.13 -16.46
C PHE A 215 -5.22 0.19 -15.98
N TYR A 216 -4.89 -0.66 -15.02
CA TYR A 216 -5.86 -1.49 -14.33
C TYR A 216 -6.06 -0.97 -12.92
N ALA A 217 -7.31 -0.97 -12.47
CA ALA A 217 -7.64 -0.55 -11.11
C ALA A 217 -8.75 -1.41 -10.51
N THR A 218 -8.89 -1.33 -9.19
CA THR A 218 -10.10 -1.79 -8.51
C THR A 218 -11.12 -0.67 -8.51
N VAL A 219 -12.39 -1.00 -8.74
CA VAL A 219 -13.51 -0.13 -8.43
C VAL A 219 -14.53 -0.86 -7.57
N SER A 220 -15.11 -0.18 -6.59
CA SER A 220 -16.27 -0.65 -5.84
C SER A 220 -17.47 0.21 -6.13
N THR A 221 -18.62 -0.43 -6.34
CA THR A 221 -19.93 0.21 -6.41
C THR A 221 -21.02 -0.85 -6.29
N GLY A 222 -22.17 -0.50 -5.71
CA GLY A 222 -23.29 -1.42 -5.58
C GLY A 222 -23.01 -2.65 -4.71
N GLY A 223 -22.04 -2.55 -3.78
CA GLY A 223 -21.66 -3.65 -2.88
C GLY A 223 -20.79 -4.74 -3.55
N LYS A 224 -20.25 -4.47 -4.73
CA LYS A 224 -19.37 -5.36 -5.48
C LYS A 224 -18.05 -4.64 -5.80
N THR A 225 -16.99 -5.42 -6.00
CA THR A 225 -15.71 -4.95 -6.53
C THR A 225 -15.49 -5.48 -7.93
N TYR A 226 -14.80 -4.70 -8.76
CA TYR A 226 -14.50 -5.03 -10.14
C TYR A 226 -13.06 -4.68 -10.47
N LEU A 227 -12.46 -5.49 -11.35
CA LEU A 227 -11.32 -5.07 -12.15
C LEU A 227 -11.83 -4.14 -13.25
N VAL A 228 -11.22 -2.97 -13.39
CA VAL A 228 -11.43 -2.09 -14.55
C VAL A 228 -10.16 -1.97 -15.37
N GLU A 229 -10.32 -1.86 -16.68
CA GLU A 229 -9.35 -1.31 -17.62
C GLU A 229 -9.67 0.17 -17.83
N GLY A 230 -8.73 1.03 -17.49
CA GLY A 230 -8.79 2.47 -17.63
C GLY A 230 -8.02 2.94 -18.85
N ASP A 231 -8.56 3.95 -19.51
CA ASP A 231 -7.91 4.69 -20.60
C ASP A 231 -7.70 6.13 -20.10
N TYR A 232 -6.44 6.46 -19.81
CA TYR A 232 -6.05 7.74 -19.24
C TYR A 232 -6.37 8.90 -20.19
N ALA A 233 -5.99 8.81 -21.46
CA ALA A 233 -6.20 9.87 -22.44
C ALA A 233 -7.68 10.15 -22.72
N ASN A 234 -8.53 9.11 -22.78
CA ASN A 234 -9.97 9.28 -22.99
C ASN A 234 -10.76 9.50 -21.69
N TRP A 235 -10.11 9.34 -20.53
CA TRP A 235 -10.70 9.45 -19.20
C TRP A 235 -11.92 8.54 -18.99
N THR A 236 -11.75 7.26 -19.32
CA THR A 236 -12.78 6.21 -19.19
C THR A 236 -12.27 5.00 -18.42
N ALA A 237 -13.18 4.23 -17.83
CA ALA A 237 -12.86 2.94 -17.22
C ALA A 237 -13.95 1.93 -17.57
N THR A 238 -13.57 0.73 -18.00
CA THR A 238 -14.49 -0.35 -18.36
C THR A 238 -14.25 -1.54 -17.44
N ALA A 239 -15.31 -2.02 -16.78
CA ALA A 239 -15.22 -3.21 -15.95
C ALA A 239 -14.99 -4.46 -16.81
N LEU A 240 -13.99 -5.26 -16.42
CA LEU A 240 -13.63 -6.52 -17.06
C LEU A 240 -14.25 -7.72 -16.36
N ARG A 241 -14.24 -7.72 -15.03
CA ARG A 241 -14.77 -8.81 -14.19
C ARG A 241 -14.98 -8.38 -12.75
N GLU A 242 -15.78 -9.13 -12.01
CA GLU A 242 -16.02 -8.93 -10.57
C GLU A 242 -14.93 -9.57 -9.69
N ASN A 243 -14.86 -9.11 -8.43
CA ASN A 243 -14.10 -9.68 -7.31
C ASN A 243 -12.57 -9.73 -7.53
N VAL A 244 -12.02 -8.62 -8.02
CA VAL A 244 -10.59 -8.38 -8.16
C VAL A 244 -10.25 -7.12 -7.40
N GLU A 245 -9.28 -7.20 -6.47
CA GLU A 245 -8.80 -6.03 -5.75
C GLU A 245 -7.28 -5.92 -5.75
N CYS A 246 -6.78 -4.68 -5.73
CA CYS A 246 -5.35 -4.35 -5.75
C CYS A 246 -4.59 -5.07 -6.88
N PRO A 247 -5.00 -4.94 -8.16
CA PRO A 247 -4.31 -5.57 -9.28
C PRO A 247 -2.85 -5.09 -9.40
N SER A 248 -1.99 -5.98 -9.84
CA SER A 248 -0.57 -5.71 -10.15
C SER A 248 -0.23 -6.47 -11.42
N LEU A 249 0.16 -5.73 -12.46
CA LEU A 249 0.47 -6.26 -13.79
C LEU A 249 1.87 -6.88 -13.83
N SER A 250 1.97 -8.05 -14.45
CA SER A 250 3.23 -8.74 -14.70
C SER A 250 4.11 -7.91 -15.64
N PRO A 251 5.44 -8.07 -15.58
CA PRO A 251 6.35 -7.36 -16.48
C PRO A 251 6.05 -7.62 -17.97
N ASP A 252 5.69 -8.85 -18.33
CA ASP A 252 5.25 -9.22 -19.69
C ASP A 252 3.86 -8.65 -20.12
N GLY A 253 3.12 -8.01 -19.22
CA GLY A 253 1.81 -7.41 -19.50
C GLY A 253 0.66 -8.40 -19.71
N THR A 254 0.88 -9.70 -19.50
CA THR A 254 -0.12 -10.74 -19.81
C THR A 254 -0.98 -11.17 -18.63
N ARG A 255 -0.50 -10.94 -17.39
CA ARG A 255 -1.12 -11.45 -16.16
C ARG A 255 -1.28 -10.36 -15.11
N LEU A 256 -2.33 -10.46 -14.31
CA LEU A 256 -2.50 -9.69 -13.08
C LEU A 256 -2.37 -10.62 -11.88
N VAL A 257 -1.60 -10.24 -10.86
CA VAL A 257 -1.78 -10.78 -9.50
C VAL A 257 -2.70 -9.83 -8.72
N PHE A 258 -3.63 -10.39 -7.95
CA PHE A 258 -4.61 -9.62 -7.19
C PHE A 258 -5.06 -10.35 -5.94
N LYS A 259 -5.64 -9.62 -4.98
CA LYS A 259 -6.32 -10.22 -3.82
C LYS A 259 -7.79 -10.47 -4.17
N LYS A 260 -8.27 -11.67 -3.87
CA LYS A 260 -9.65 -12.11 -4.09
C LYS A 260 -10.33 -12.35 -2.76
N ARG A 261 -11.57 -11.85 -2.62
CA ARG A 261 -12.41 -12.21 -1.48
C ARG A 261 -12.95 -13.62 -1.69
N VAL A 262 -12.49 -14.57 -0.89
CA VAL A 262 -12.95 -15.98 -0.93
C VAL A 262 -13.86 -16.33 0.25
N ASP A 263 -13.90 -15.48 1.28
CA ASP A 263 -14.80 -15.60 2.42
C ASP A 263 -15.66 -14.33 2.59
N SER A 264 -16.93 -14.54 2.90
CA SER A 264 -17.89 -13.49 3.27
C SER A 264 -17.70 -12.94 4.70
N GLY A 265 -16.93 -13.66 5.53
CA GLY A 265 -16.55 -13.26 6.87
C GLY A 265 -15.63 -12.04 6.91
N VAL A 266 -15.41 -11.56 8.13
CA VAL A 266 -14.51 -10.44 8.42
C VAL A 266 -13.08 -10.92 8.68
N GLU A 267 -12.93 -12.14 9.20
CA GLU A 267 -11.63 -12.73 9.50
C GLU A 267 -11.04 -13.38 8.24
N ASP A 268 -9.84 -12.94 7.87
CA ASP A 268 -8.98 -13.55 6.86
C ASP A 268 -9.60 -13.84 5.47
N PRO A 269 -10.35 -12.90 4.85
CA PRO A 269 -11.15 -13.20 3.67
C PRO A 269 -10.37 -13.24 2.35
N TRP A 270 -9.11 -12.78 2.34
CA TRP A 270 -8.36 -12.53 1.11
C TRP A 270 -7.39 -13.67 0.78
N ARG A 271 -7.33 -14.07 -0.49
CA ARG A 271 -6.29 -14.94 -1.05
C ARG A 271 -5.73 -14.34 -2.32
N LEU A 272 -4.47 -14.65 -2.62
CA LEU A 272 -3.84 -14.20 -3.85
C LEU A 272 -4.20 -15.13 -5.01
N TYR A 273 -4.49 -14.52 -6.16
CA TYR A 273 -4.76 -15.19 -7.42
C TYR A 273 -3.96 -14.50 -8.53
N ALA A 274 -3.53 -15.28 -9.52
CA ALA A 274 -3.11 -14.77 -10.82
C ALA A 274 -4.29 -14.82 -11.79
N LEU A 275 -4.39 -13.86 -12.70
CA LEU A 275 -5.40 -13.76 -13.76
C LEU A 275 -4.67 -13.63 -15.09
N ASP A 276 -4.96 -14.52 -16.03
CA ASP A 276 -4.57 -14.36 -17.43
C ASP A 276 -5.50 -13.35 -18.10
N LEU A 277 -4.95 -12.26 -18.64
CA LEU A 277 -5.75 -11.16 -19.20
C LEU A 277 -6.42 -11.51 -20.53
N ALA A 278 -5.92 -12.49 -21.28
CA ALA A 278 -6.50 -12.85 -22.57
C ALA A 278 -7.74 -13.74 -22.41
N SER A 279 -7.66 -14.72 -21.50
CA SER A 279 -8.71 -15.70 -21.23
C SER A 279 -9.64 -15.33 -20.09
N MET A 280 -9.20 -14.41 -19.21
CA MET A 280 -9.83 -14.07 -17.93
C MET A 280 -9.93 -15.25 -16.95
N GLU A 281 -9.13 -16.31 -17.16
CA GLU A 281 -9.01 -17.43 -16.23
C GLU A 281 -8.11 -17.07 -15.05
N GLU A 282 -8.54 -17.46 -13.84
CA GLU A 282 -7.79 -17.21 -12.61
C GLU A 282 -7.18 -18.50 -12.06
N THR A 283 -6.00 -18.38 -11.45
CA THR A 283 -5.29 -19.46 -10.76
C THR A 283 -5.02 -19.04 -9.32
N PRO A 284 -5.47 -19.79 -8.30
CA PRO A 284 -5.13 -19.51 -6.91
C PRO A 284 -3.63 -19.73 -6.68
N LEU A 285 -2.98 -18.83 -5.96
CA LEU A 285 -1.58 -19.03 -5.58
C LEU A 285 -1.46 -20.02 -4.41
N ALA A 286 -0.28 -20.62 -4.22
CA ALA A 286 -0.05 -21.57 -3.13
C ALA A 286 -0.07 -20.93 -1.71
N GLU A 287 -0.16 -19.60 -1.61
CA GLU A 287 -0.34 -18.89 -0.34
C GLU A 287 -1.76 -19.06 0.22
N GLY A 288 -1.87 -19.85 1.29
CA GLY A 288 -3.14 -20.14 1.95
C GLY A 288 -3.55 -19.15 3.05
N ARG A 289 -2.69 -18.19 3.43
CA ARG A 289 -2.96 -17.19 4.47
C ARG A 289 -3.67 -15.96 3.90
N ASN A 290 -4.20 -15.13 4.78
CA ASN A 290 -4.79 -13.85 4.42
C ASN A 290 -3.74 -12.84 3.96
N VAL A 291 -3.96 -12.25 2.79
CA VAL A 291 -3.11 -11.18 2.24
C VAL A 291 -3.97 -9.97 1.91
N ASP A 292 -3.85 -8.92 2.72
CA ASP A 292 -4.56 -7.65 2.52
C ASP A 292 -3.60 -6.53 2.09
N ASP A 293 -2.77 -6.83 1.09
CA ASP A 293 -1.86 -5.86 0.46
C ASP A 293 -1.90 -5.97 -1.08
N GLN A 294 -1.24 -5.06 -1.79
CA GLN A 294 -0.98 -5.23 -3.23
C GLN A 294 0.30 -6.05 -3.40
N ALA A 295 0.19 -7.18 -4.09
CA ALA A 295 1.35 -8.00 -4.42
C ALA A 295 2.19 -7.34 -5.52
N SER A 296 3.49 -7.62 -5.53
CA SER A 296 4.44 -7.15 -6.53
C SER A 296 4.97 -8.33 -7.33
N TRP A 297 5.40 -8.10 -8.57
CA TRP A 297 6.09 -9.11 -9.36
C TRP A 297 7.60 -8.97 -9.11
N LEU A 298 8.29 -10.09 -8.95
CA LEU A 298 9.75 -10.14 -8.93
C LEU A 298 10.30 -10.38 -10.33
N ASP A 299 9.60 -11.21 -11.10
CA ASP A 299 9.85 -11.57 -12.48
C ASP A 299 8.50 -11.95 -13.12
N ASP A 300 8.49 -12.51 -14.33
CA ASP A 300 7.24 -12.90 -15.00
C ASP A 300 6.48 -14.04 -14.29
N ASP A 301 7.12 -14.83 -13.44
CA ASP A 301 6.55 -16.06 -12.87
C ASP A 301 6.52 -16.09 -11.33
N THR A 302 7.11 -15.10 -10.68
CA THR A 302 7.26 -15.04 -9.22
C THR A 302 6.67 -13.75 -8.67
N VAL A 303 5.83 -13.87 -7.65
CA VAL A 303 5.24 -12.72 -6.96
C VAL A 303 5.77 -12.60 -5.54
N ALA A 304 5.86 -11.36 -5.04
CA ALA A 304 6.20 -11.02 -3.67
C ALA A 304 5.08 -10.26 -2.96
N TYR A 305 4.93 -10.48 -1.66
CA TYR A 305 3.87 -9.88 -0.84
C TYR A 305 4.26 -9.90 0.64
N ALA A 306 3.65 -9.03 1.44
CA ALA A 306 3.95 -8.92 2.87
C ALA A 306 2.91 -9.64 3.74
N ILE A 307 3.37 -10.43 4.72
CA ILE A 307 2.54 -11.03 5.78
C ILE A 307 3.32 -10.96 7.10
N GLY A 308 2.69 -10.43 8.15
CA GLY A 308 3.24 -10.52 9.51
C GLY A 308 4.54 -9.75 9.73
N GLY A 309 4.85 -8.78 8.87
CA GLY A 309 6.12 -8.05 8.93
C GLY A 309 7.25 -8.67 8.11
N ASP A 310 6.99 -9.72 7.33
CA ASP A 310 7.96 -10.30 6.40
C ASP A 310 7.46 -10.20 4.96
N VAL A 311 8.38 -10.10 4.01
CA VAL A 311 8.13 -10.29 2.58
C VAL A 311 8.34 -11.76 2.21
N TRP A 312 7.31 -12.32 1.60
CA TRP A 312 7.23 -13.68 1.09
C TRP A 312 7.20 -13.67 -0.44
N SER A 313 7.58 -14.79 -1.04
CA SER A 313 7.37 -15.05 -2.46
C SER A 313 6.78 -16.42 -2.72
N VAL A 314 6.10 -16.55 -3.86
CA VAL A 314 5.54 -17.78 -4.38
C VAL A 314 5.45 -17.70 -5.91
N SER A 315 5.39 -18.85 -6.59
CA SER A 315 5.12 -18.85 -8.04
C SER A 315 3.69 -18.41 -8.33
N ALA A 316 3.53 -17.65 -9.41
CA ALA A 316 2.25 -17.16 -9.92
C ALA A 316 1.39 -18.28 -10.56
N ASP A 317 1.95 -19.46 -10.84
CA ASP A 317 1.26 -20.58 -11.46
C ASP A 317 0.45 -21.46 -10.48
N GLY A 318 0.45 -21.09 -9.20
CA GLY A 318 -0.23 -21.83 -8.13
C GLY A 318 0.54 -23.03 -7.57
N THR A 319 1.76 -23.29 -8.06
CA THR A 319 2.63 -24.35 -7.56
C THR A 319 3.64 -23.84 -6.53
N GLY A 320 4.46 -24.76 -6.03
CA GLY A 320 5.51 -24.45 -5.04
C GLY A 320 4.98 -24.22 -3.63
N THR A 321 5.80 -23.58 -2.80
CA THR A 321 5.48 -23.25 -1.41
C THR A 321 5.95 -21.83 -1.10
N PRO A 322 5.14 -21.00 -0.42
CA PRO A 322 5.57 -19.68 0.04
C PRO A 322 6.90 -19.72 0.80
N LYS A 323 7.84 -18.85 0.44
CA LYS A 323 9.13 -18.69 1.12
C LYS A 323 9.35 -17.25 1.55
N VAL A 324 9.94 -17.03 2.72
CA VAL A 324 10.42 -15.69 3.12
C VAL A 324 11.61 -15.33 2.24
N ILE A 325 11.61 -14.10 1.71
CA ILE A 325 12.74 -13.56 0.91
C ILE A 325 13.34 -12.29 1.51
N ALA A 326 12.59 -11.61 2.38
CA ALA A 326 13.06 -10.46 3.12
C ALA A 326 12.28 -10.39 4.44
N PRO A 327 12.88 -10.76 5.59
CA PRO A 327 12.20 -10.70 6.87
C PRO A 327 12.24 -9.28 7.43
N ASP A 328 11.38 -8.98 8.39
CA ASP A 328 11.31 -7.67 9.03
C ASP A 328 11.20 -6.54 7.96
N ALA A 329 10.34 -6.75 6.95
CA ALA A 329 10.20 -5.92 5.76
C ALA A 329 8.79 -5.95 5.16
N SER A 330 8.50 -4.95 4.33
CA SER A 330 7.22 -4.77 3.62
C SER A 330 7.42 -3.98 2.31
N SER A 331 6.34 -3.79 1.54
CA SER A 331 6.34 -3.02 0.28
C SER A 331 7.47 -3.42 -0.71
N PRO A 332 7.51 -4.70 -1.15
CA PRO A 332 8.55 -5.20 -2.04
C PRO A 332 8.45 -4.64 -3.46
N VAL A 333 9.58 -4.21 -4.02
CA VAL A 333 9.71 -3.73 -5.40
C VAL A 333 11.04 -4.19 -5.98
N ILE A 334 11.02 -4.82 -7.14
CA ILE A 334 12.23 -5.21 -7.87
C ILE A 334 12.62 -4.07 -8.82
N VAL A 335 13.91 -3.74 -8.88
CA VAL A 335 14.48 -2.73 -9.78
C VAL A 335 15.70 -3.30 -10.49
N GLY A 336 15.79 -3.12 -11.81
CA GLY A 336 17.01 -3.33 -12.60
C GLY A 336 17.35 -4.78 -12.94
N GLU A 337 16.36 -5.57 -13.36
CA GLU A 337 16.59 -6.87 -14.04
C GLU A 337 16.81 -6.73 -15.55
#